data_AF-A0A7X6RZZ3-F1
#
_entry.id   AF-A0A7X6RZZ3-F1
#
_cell.length_a   1.000
_cell.length_b   1.000
_cell.length_c   1.000
_cell.angle_alpha   90.00
_cell.angle_beta   90.00
_cell.angle_gamma   90.00
#
_symmetry.space_group_name_H-M   'P 1'
#
loop_
_entity.id
_entity.type
_entity.pdbx_description
1 polymer ?
#
loop_
_entity_poly.entity_id
_entity_poly.type
_entity_poly.pdbx_seq_one_letter_code
_entity_poly.pdbx_strand_id
1 'polypeptide(L)'
;MSAQLSEVRGGGDALAVPFARPRIRPEKALQYELNVVADDVADVVSGIGGWLFDRAMAGWRVSVAADEVGDERALGILGLKAVGLSGLWRSAEADAVVMTAIGTSRFEPGDHGLTMRNPGGDVVFFGSRGPDGLGLQIQPARYRPSAAALAFKAHALAVAGMDPASADTVETLFRCGRSAGLLDADLVPVC
;
A
#
# COMPACT_ATOMS: atom_id res chain seq x y z
N MET A 1 65.51 -38.85 -39.36
CA MET A 1 65.57 -37.87 -38.26
C MET A 1 64.58 -36.76 -38.60
N SER A 2 63.61 -36.57 -37.72
CA SER A 2 62.34 -35.88 -37.99
C SER A 2 62.46 -34.37 -38.17
N ALA A 3 61.64 -33.85 -39.07
CA ALA A 3 61.33 -32.43 -39.27
C ALA A 3 60.11 -32.01 -38.42
N GLN A 4 60.07 -30.73 -38.06
CA GLN A 4 58.97 -30.02 -37.41
C GLN A 4 57.71 -29.93 -38.30
N LEU A 5 56.52 -29.76 -37.69
CA LEU A 5 55.36 -28.97 -38.16
C LEU A 5 54.27 -29.07 -37.06
N SER A 6 53.99 -27.99 -36.32
CA SER A 6 53.05 -26.90 -36.64
C SER A 6 51.63 -27.19 -36.13
N GLU A 7 51.24 -26.44 -35.11
CA GLU A 7 49.89 -26.39 -34.54
C GLU A 7 48.89 -25.83 -35.55
N VAL A 8 47.72 -26.47 -35.65
CA VAL A 8 46.52 -25.94 -36.32
C VAL A 8 45.46 -25.73 -35.25
N ARG A 9 45.05 -24.47 -35.07
CA ARG A 9 43.92 -24.02 -34.25
C ARG A 9 42.62 -24.64 -34.78
N GLY A 10 41.97 -25.47 -33.98
CA GLY A 10 40.58 -25.88 -34.17
C GLY A 10 39.63 -24.75 -33.79
N GLY A 11 38.82 -24.29 -34.76
CA GLY A 11 37.73 -23.34 -34.54
C GLY A 11 36.58 -24.01 -33.78
N GLY A 12 36.25 -23.46 -32.61
CA GLY A 12 35.00 -23.73 -31.92
C GLY A 12 33.97 -22.71 -32.34
N ASP A 13 33.06 -23.12 -33.22
CA ASP A 13 31.85 -22.38 -33.59
C ASP A 13 30.89 -22.38 -32.38
N ALA A 14 30.99 -21.35 -31.56
CA ALA A 14 30.02 -21.08 -30.51
C ALA A 14 28.79 -20.44 -31.15
N LEU A 15 27.79 -21.27 -31.46
CA LEU A 15 26.44 -20.82 -31.82
C LEU A 15 25.88 -19.94 -30.67
N ALA A 16 26.08 -18.63 -30.80
CA ALA A 16 25.49 -17.64 -29.92
C ALA A 16 23.99 -17.62 -30.19
N VAL A 17 23.21 -18.31 -29.36
CA VAL A 17 21.75 -18.19 -29.36
C VAL A 17 21.41 -16.82 -28.77
N PRO A 18 20.88 -15.85 -29.56
CA PRO A 18 20.55 -14.55 -29.02
C PRO A 18 19.24 -14.71 -28.26
N PHE A 19 19.31 -14.79 -26.93
CA PHE A 19 18.16 -14.62 -26.05
C PHE A 19 17.72 -13.15 -26.01
N ALA A 20 17.46 -12.55 -27.17
CA ALA A 20 16.74 -11.30 -27.25
C ALA A 20 15.26 -11.61 -27.08
N ARG A 21 14.81 -11.74 -25.82
CA ARG A 21 13.38 -11.74 -25.52
C ARG A 21 12.81 -10.41 -26.00
N PRO A 22 11.81 -10.39 -26.89
CA PRO A 22 11.09 -9.18 -27.21
C PRO A 22 10.58 -8.58 -25.91
N ARG A 23 11.03 -7.36 -25.58
CA ARG A 23 10.35 -6.55 -24.56
C ARG A 23 9.01 -6.15 -25.17
N ILE A 24 8.02 -7.02 -25.03
CA ILE A 24 6.62 -6.64 -25.19
C ILE A 24 6.45 -5.48 -24.20
N ARG A 25 6.27 -4.26 -24.71
CA ARG A 25 5.81 -3.16 -23.86
C ARG A 25 4.41 -3.59 -23.45
N PRO A 26 4.14 -3.88 -22.17
CA PRO A 26 2.78 -4.13 -21.78
C PRO A 26 1.98 -2.90 -22.20
N GLU A 27 0.89 -3.14 -22.89
CA GLU A 27 -0.23 -2.20 -22.98
C GLU A 27 -0.49 -1.73 -21.54
N LYS A 28 -0.67 -0.42 -21.33
CA LYS A 28 -0.57 0.23 -20.00
C LYS A 28 -1.12 -0.66 -18.88
N ALA A 29 -0.22 -1.15 -18.02
CA ALA A 29 -0.60 -2.02 -16.93
C ALA A 29 -1.42 -1.21 -15.91
N LEU A 30 -2.59 -1.75 -15.56
CA LEU A 30 -3.46 -1.18 -14.53
C LEU A 30 -2.66 -0.99 -13.23
N GLN A 31 -2.67 0.23 -12.70
CA GLN A 31 -1.96 0.57 -11.46
C GLN A 31 -2.92 0.50 -10.27
N TYR A 32 -2.48 -0.06 -9.15
CA TYR A 32 -3.24 -0.07 -7.91
C TYR A 32 -2.62 0.91 -6.93
N GLU A 33 -3.39 1.89 -6.49
CA GLU A 33 -2.93 2.94 -5.59
C GLU A 33 -3.80 3.01 -4.34
N LEU A 34 -3.15 3.19 -3.19
CA LEU A 34 -3.80 3.38 -1.91
C LEU A 34 -3.26 4.67 -1.27
N ASN A 35 -4.16 5.65 -1.15
CA ASN A 35 -3.87 6.94 -0.59
C ASN A 35 -4.33 6.99 0.85
N VAL A 36 -3.44 7.29 1.79
CA VAL A 36 -3.74 7.35 3.22
C VAL A 36 -3.63 8.79 3.69
N VAL A 37 -4.66 9.27 4.37
CA VAL A 37 -4.68 10.59 5.04
C VAL A 37 -4.83 10.36 6.53
N ALA A 38 -3.93 10.92 7.33
CA ALA A 38 -3.95 10.83 8.79
C ALA A 38 -3.44 12.13 9.42
N ASP A 39 -3.67 12.33 10.71
CA ASP A 39 -2.99 13.40 11.46
C ASP A 39 -1.55 13.00 11.78
N ASP A 40 -1.37 11.80 12.33
CA ASP A 40 -0.09 11.27 12.79
C ASP A 40 0.25 9.93 12.10
N VAL A 41 1.54 9.72 11.86
CA VAL A 41 2.12 8.43 11.45
C VAL A 41 1.85 7.35 12.49
N ALA A 42 1.88 7.67 13.79
CA ALA A 42 1.62 6.70 14.85
C ALA A 42 0.21 6.08 14.75
N ASP A 43 -0.80 6.90 14.44
CA ASP A 43 -2.18 6.45 14.20
C ASP A 43 -2.27 5.49 13.01
N VAL A 44 -1.52 5.78 11.93
CA VAL A 44 -1.48 4.92 10.74
C VAL A 44 -0.87 3.56 11.09
N VAL A 45 0.30 3.57 11.72
CA VAL A 45 1.04 2.35 12.05
C VAL A 45 0.26 1.49 13.05
N SER A 46 -0.32 2.09 14.09
CA SER A 46 -1.09 1.36 15.10
C SER A 46 -2.43 0.85 14.57
N GLY A 47 -3.18 1.69 13.85
CA GLY A 47 -4.53 1.38 13.41
C GLY A 47 -4.60 0.36 12.28
N ILE A 48 -3.86 0.58 11.19
CA ILE A 48 -3.97 -0.20 9.94
C ILE A 48 -2.62 -0.56 9.30
N GLY A 49 -1.52 -0.44 10.04
CA GLY A 49 -0.17 -0.67 9.51
C GLY A 49 0.01 -2.07 8.90
N GLY A 50 -0.67 -3.08 9.44
CA GLY A 50 -0.64 -4.45 8.92
C GLY A 50 -1.34 -4.58 7.57
N TRP A 51 -2.56 -4.03 7.46
CA TRP A 51 -3.30 -3.97 6.19
C TRP A 51 -2.53 -3.22 5.11
N LEU A 52 -1.92 -2.09 5.44
CA LEU A 52 -1.13 -1.31 4.49
C LEU A 52 0.11 -2.07 4.02
N PHE A 53 0.80 -2.78 4.91
CA PHE A 53 1.94 -3.62 4.56
C PHE A 53 1.53 -4.72 3.58
N ASP A 54 0.45 -5.45 3.86
CA ASP A 54 0.00 -6.54 2.99
C ASP A 54 -0.44 -6.00 1.61
N ARG A 55 -1.02 -4.81 1.54
CA ARG A 55 -1.30 -4.12 0.26
C ARG A 55 -0.02 -3.75 -0.48
N ALA A 56 0.98 -3.18 0.20
CA ALA A 56 2.27 -2.86 -0.40
C ALA A 56 2.96 -4.14 -0.93
N MET A 57 2.94 -5.23 -0.16
CA MET A 57 3.47 -6.54 -0.56
C MET A 57 2.69 -7.18 -1.72
N ALA A 58 1.40 -6.86 -1.86
CA ALA A 58 0.58 -7.22 -3.02
C ALA A 58 0.84 -6.33 -4.26
N GLY A 59 1.80 -5.40 -4.19
CA GLY A 59 2.21 -4.55 -5.30
C GLY A 59 1.45 -3.22 -5.42
N TRP A 60 0.63 -2.87 -4.42
CA TRP A 60 -0.05 -1.58 -4.40
C TRP A 60 0.94 -0.46 -4.10
N ARG A 61 0.79 0.67 -4.77
CA ARG A 61 1.50 1.90 -4.42
C ARG A 61 0.78 2.58 -3.26
N VAL A 62 1.32 2.44 -2.05
CA VAL A 62 0.74 3.05 -0.85
C VAL A 62 1.44 4.38 -0.53
N SER A 63 0.69 5.48 -0.55
CA SER A 63 1.17 6.82 -0.24
C SER A 63 0.46 7.36 1.00
N VAL A 64 1.20 7.96 1.93
CA VAL A 64 0.69 8.43 3.22
C VAL A 64 0.95 9.91 3.36
N ALA A 65 -0.11 10.70 3.59
CA ALA A 65 -0.03 12.09 4.00
C ALA A 65 -0.46 12.21 5.46
N ALA A 66 0.51 12.52 6.32
CA ALA A 66 0.34 12.87 7.73
C ALA A 66 0.81 14.32 7.95
N ASP A 67 0.17 15.06 8.87
CA ASP A 67 0.50 16.47 9.13
C ASP A 67 1.70 16.59 10.06
N GLU A 68 1.79 15.72 11.07
CA GLU A 68 2.99 15.65 11.90
C GLU A 68 4.06 14.82 11.20
N VAL A 69 5.28 15.37 11.12
CA VAL A 69 6.47 14.67 10.64
C VAL A 69 6.85 13.64 11.71
N GLY A 70 6.07 12.56 11.80
CA GLY A 70 6.44 11.37 12.54
C GLY A 70 7.63 10.68 11.88
N ASP A 71 8.13 9.62 12.52
CA ASP A 71 9.24 8.84 11.98
C ASP A 71 8.88 8.22 10.63
N GLU A 72 9.22 8.89 9.53
CA GLU A 72 9.08 8.37 8.15
C GLU A 72 9.73 7.00 7.99
N ARG A 73 10.71 6.69 8.86
CA ARG A 73 11.33 5.38 8.99
C ARG A 73 10.32 4.28 9.32
N ALA A 74 9.34 4.54 10.19
CA ALA A 74 8.27 3.60 10.51
C ALA A 74 7.42 3.28 9.28
N LEU A 75 7.10 4.28 8.45
CA LEU A 75 6.43 4.09 7.17
C LEU A 75 7.30 3.28 6.19
N GLY A 76 8.60 3.57 6.12
CA GLY A 76 9.55 2.85 5.29
C GLY A 76 9.69 1.36 5.66
N ILE A 77 9.64 1.03 6.96
CA ILE A 77 9.61 -0.37 7.45
C ILE A 77 8.39 -1.11 6.88
N LEU A 78 7.25 -0.43 6.78
CA LEU A 78 6.02 -0.99 6.22
C LEU A 78 5.97 -0.97 4.68
N GLY A 79 7.00 -0.45 4.00
CA GLY A 79 7.04 -0.30 2.55
C GLY A 79 6.15 0.83 2.02
N LEU A 80 5.81 1.81 2.88
CA LEU A 80 4.90 2.91 2.56
C LEU A 80 5.69 4.17 2.20
N LYS A 81 5.10 5.03 1.36
CA LYS A 81 5.72 6.29 0.93
C LYS A 81 5.08 7.50 1.61
N ALA A 82 5.86 8.25 2.40
CA ALA A 82 5.44 9.56 2.89
C ALA A 82 5.33 10.58 1.75
N VAL A 83 4.22 11.30 1.68
CA VAL A 83 3.96 12.38 0.70
C VAL A 83 3.21 13.52 1.38
N GLY A 84 3.38 14.75 0.89
CA GLY A 84 2.51 15.85 1.32
C GLY A 84 1.07 15.68 0.80
N LEU A 85 0.09 16.32 1.44
CA LEU A 85 -1.34 16.21 1.07
C LEU A 85 -1.62 16.56 -0.40
N SER A 86 -0.94 17.57 -0.95
CA SER A 86 -1.04 17.93 -2.38
C SER A 86 -0.44 16.87 -3.32
N GLY A 87 0.53 16.10 -2.82
CA GLY A 87 1.18 15.02 -3.57
C GLY A 87 0.37 13.72 -3.61
N LEU A 88 -0.57 13.55 -2.67
CA LEU A 88 -1.42 12.37 -2.54
C LEU A 88 -2.45 12.27 -3.69
N TRP A 89 -2.95 13.41 -4.14
CA TRP A 89 -4.02 13.51 -5.13
C TRP A 89 -3.53 13.84 -6.53
N ARG A 90 -2.25 13.60 -6.85
CA ARG A 90 -1.79 13.76 -8.23
C ARG A 90 -2.64 12.85 -9.11
N SER A 91 -3.13 13.40 -10.22
CA SER A 91 -4.08 12.75 -11.13
C SER A 91 -3.71 11.28 -11.29
N ALA A 92 -4.60 10.41 -10.80
CA ALA A 92 -4.61 9.01 -11.19
C ALA A 92 -4.47 8.98 -12.71
N GLU A 93 -3.52 8.19 -13.22
CA GLU A 93 -3.50 7.93 -14.65
C GLU A 93 -4.86 7.31 -15.04
N ALA A 94 -5.31 7.50 -16.28
CA ALA A 94 -6.59 6.97 -16.74
C ALA A 94 -6.77 5.45 -16.54
N ASP A 95 -5.68 4.72 -16.26
CA ASP A 95 -5.63 3.27 -16.01
C ASP A 95 -5.25 2.91 -14.55
N ALA A 96 -5.64 3.72 -13.56
CA ALA A 96 -5.38 3.42 -12.14
C ALA A 96 -6.66 3.16 -11.33
N VAL A 97 -6.61 2.11 -10.50
CA VAL A 97 -7.59 1.84 -9.45
C VAL A 97 -7.09 2.48 -8.17
N VAL A 98 -7.86 3.43 -7.65
CA VAL A 98 -7.49 4.22 -6.48
C VAL A 98 -8.43 3.92 -5.31
N MET A 99 -7.82 3.64 -4.16
CA MET A 99 -8.49 3.53 -2.88
C MET A 99 -7.99 4.63 -1.95
N THR A 100 -8.85 5.10 -1.04
CA THR A 100 -8.46 6.08 -0.02
C THR A 100 -8.78 5.58 1.37
N ALA A 101 -7.77 5.58 2.24
CA ALA A 101 -7.91 5.38 3.68
C ALA A 101 -7.84 6.72 4.42
N ILE A 102 -8.82 7.02 5.25
CA ILE A 102 -8.89 8.29 6.00
C ILE A 102 -8.93 7.99 7.50
N GLY A 103 -7.97 8.54 8.24
CA GLY A 103 -7.95 8.48 9.70
C GLY A 103 -9.12 9.27 10.28
N THR A 104 -9.83 8.71 11.25
CA THR A 104 -11.02 9.36 11.83
C THR A 104 -10.67 10.60 12.64
N SER A 105 -9.42 10.74 13.11
CA SER A 105 -8.90 11.97 13.72
C SER A 105 -8.91 13.16 12.76
N ARG A 106 -8.77 12.91 11.46
CA ARG A 106 -8.86 13.93 10.40
C ARG A 106 -10.27 14.26 9.96
N PHE A 107 -11.24 13.47 10.39
CA PHE A 107 -12.59 13.58 9.89
C PHE A 107 -13.40 14.48 10.82
N GLU A 108 -13.53 15.75 10.45
CA GLU A 108 -14.46 16.67 11.10
C GLU A 108 -15.89 16.46 10.57
N PRO A 109 -16.92 16.34 11.42
CA PRO A 109 -18.30 16.20 11.00
C PRO A 109 -18.72 17.36 10.08
N GLY A 110 -19.02 17.06 8.81
CA GLY A 110 -19.40 18.04 7.80
C GLY A 110 -18.28 18.48 6.85
N ASP A 111 -17.02 18.08 7.08
CA ASP A 111 -15.95 18.22 6.10
C ASP A 111 -16.02 17.09 5.06
N HIS A 112 -16.92 17.24 4.10
CA HIS A 112 -17.01 16.35 2.95
C HIS A 112 -15.86 16.53 1.95
N GLY A 113 -14.98 17.51 2.16
CA GLY A 113 -13.94 17.89 1.20
C GLY A 113 -12.97 16.75 0.91
N LEU A 114 -12.58 15.97 1.93
CA LEU A 114 -11.66 14.84 1.75
C LEU A 114 -12.31 13.66 1.02
N THR A 115 -13.58 13.35 1.32
CA THR A 115 -14.33 12.29 0.65
C THR A 115 -14.68 12.68 -0.80
N MET A 116 -15.00 13.95 -1.05
CA MET A 116 -15.35 14.47 -2.38
C MET A 116 -14.15 14.72 -3.29
N ARG A 117 -12.94 14.87 -2.73
CA ARG A 117 -11.70 14.94 -3.51
C ARG A 117 -11.37 13.63 -4.24
N ASN A 118 -12.06 12.53 -3.91
CA ASN A 118 -12.02 11.28 -4.65
C ASN A 118 -13.38 10.92 -5.27
N PRO A 119 -13.77 11.54 -6.40
CA PRO A 119 -15.10 11.33 -7.00
C PRO A 119 -15.31 9.92 -7.62
N GLY A 120 -14.38 8.97 -7.50
CA GLY A 120 -14.50 7.65 -8.14
C GLY A 120 -13.82 6.45 -7.47
N GLY A 121 -13.21 6.60 -6.28
CA GLY A 121 -12.50 5.50 -5.59
C GLY A 121 -13.19 4.99 -4.32
N ASP A 122 -12.94 3.73 -3.97
CA ASP A 122 -13.41 3.14 -2.71
C ASP A 122 -12.77 3.87 -1.52
N VAL A 123 -13.60 4.36 -0.58
CA VAL A 123 -13.15 5.04 0.65
C VAL A 123 -13.34 4.13 1.86
N VAL A 124 -12.29 4.03 2.67
CA VAL A 124 -12.29 3.33 3.95
C VAL A 124 -11.79 4.27 5.04
N PHE A 125 -12.34 4.15 6.23
CA PHE A 125 -11.90 4.89 7.40
C PHE A 125 -11.21 3.97 8.39
N PHE A 126 -10.30 4.52 9.19
CA PHE A 126 -9.63 3.79 10.26
C PHE A 126 -9.45 4.67 11.49
N GLY A 127 -9.29 4.03 12.65
CA GLY A 127 -9.21 4.68 13.95
C GLY A 127 -10.15 4.03 14.95
N SER A 128 -10.27 4.63 16.13
CA SER A 128 -11.00 4.03 17.27
C SER A 128 -12.51 3.90 17.04
N ARG A 129 -13.10 4.74 16.18
CA ARG A 129 -14.53 4.76 15.88
C ARG A 129 -14.76 5.17 14.42
N GLY A 130 -15.83 4.69 13.82
CA GLY A 130 -16.24 5.12 12.49
C GLY A 130 -16.66 6.60 12.49
N PRO A 131 -16.59 7.28 11.34
CA PRO A 131 -17.02 8.66 11.22
C PRO A 131 -18.53 8.80 11.45
N ASP A 132 -18.92 9.72 12.34
CA ASP A 132 -20.32 10.09 12.56
C ASP A 132 -20.77 11.13 11.52
N GLY A 133 -22.08 11.19 11.22
CA GLY A 133 -22.68 12.31 10.48
C GLY A 133 -22.54 12.30 8.95
N LEU A 134 -22.00 11.23 8.34
CA LEU A 134 -21.85 11.15 6.87
C LEU A 134 -23.16 10.89 6.10
N GLY A 135 -24.26 10.53 6.78
CA GLY A 135 -25.51 10.10 6.11
C GLY A 135 -25.36 8.82 5.26
N LEU A 136 -24.16 8.24 5.23
CA LEU A 136 -23.80 7.04 4.50
C LEU A 136 -23.80 5.84 5.46
N GLN A 137 -24.09 4.66 4.92
CA GLN A 137 -23.98 3.41 5.68
C GLN A 137 -22.50 3.14 5.93
N ILE A 138 -22.06 3.34 7.18
CA ILE A 138 -20.73 2.98 7.65
C ILE A 138 -20.78 1.56 8.20
N GLN A 139 -19.95 0.67 7.66
CA GLN A 139 -19.91 -0.73 8.10
C GLN A 139 -18.51 -1.09 8.63
N PRO A 140 -18.39 -1.48 9.91
CA PRO A 140 -17.14 -2.00 10.43
C PRO A 140 -16.76 -3.30 9.73
N ALA A 141 -15.48 -3.44 9.42
CA ALA A 141 -14.87 -4.62 8.86
C ALA A 141 -13.56 -4.92 9.59
N ARG A 142 -13.31 -6.19 9.84
CA ARG A 142 -12.07 -6.68 10.45
C ARG A 142 -11.14 -7.17 9.36
N TYR A 143 -9.87 -6.81 9.53
CA TYR A 143 -8.77 -7.34 8.76
C TYR A 143 -7.85 -8.14 9.67
N ARG A 144 -7.35 -9.28 9.21
CA ARG A 144 -6.33 -10.05 9.92
C ARG A 144 -5.02 -9.93 9.15
N PRO A 145 -4.04 -9.15 9.65
CA PRO A 145 -2.76 -9.02 8.99
C PRO A 145 -2.03 -10.36 8.87
N SER A 146 -1.22 -10.49 7.83
CA SER A 146 -0.30 -11.62 7.66
C SER A 146 0.73 -11.68 8.79
N ALA A 147 1.37 -12.83 8.97
CA ALA A 147 2.44 -12.96 9.97
C ALA A 147 3.62 -12.01 9.70
N ALA A 148 3.92 -11.75 8.42
CA ALA A 148 4.91 -10.77 8.03
C ALA A 148 4.45 -9.35 8.41
N ALA A 149 3.21 -9.00 8.07
CA ALA A 149 2.63 -7.71 8.43
C ALA A 149 2.70 -7.43 9.94
N LEU A 150 2.35 -8.41 10.78
CA LEU A 150 2.45 -8.28 12.24
C LEU A 150 3.89 -8.04 12.71
N ALA A 151 4.86 -8.76 12.15
CA ALA A 151 6.27 -8.59 12.51
C ALA A 151 6.83 -7.21 12.11
N PHE A 152 6.54 -6.76 10.88
CA PHE A 152 6.96 -5.45 10.40
C PHE A 152 6.21 -4.32 11.11
N LYS A 153 4.92 -4.49 11.42
CA LYS A 153 4.14 -3.55 12.24
C LYS A 153 4.73 -3.41 13.63
N ALA A 154 5.04 -4.50 14.32
CA ALA A 154 5.70 -4.42 15.63
C ALA A 154 7.03 -3.66 15.57
N HIS A 155 7.82 -3.86 14.50
CA HIS A 155 9.07 -3.11 14.33
C HIS A 155 8.84 -1.61 14.03
N ALA A 156 7.84 -1.29 13.21
CA ALA A 156 7.47 0.08 12.91
C ALA A 156 6.94 0.81 14.17
N LEU A 157 6.14 0.15 15.00
CA LEU A 157 5.68 0.67 16.30
C LEU A 157 6.86 1.01 17.21
N ALA A 158 7.82 0.09 17.34
CA ALA A 158 9.01 0.32 18.16
C ALA A 158 9.84 1.52 17.67
N VAL A 159 9.96 1.71 16.35
CA VAL A 159 10.65 2.87 15.77
C VAL A 159 9.88 4.16 16.03
N ALA A 160 8.56 4.13 15.97
CA ALA A 160 7.69 5.26 16.31
C ALA A 160 7.56 5.52 17.82
N GLY A 161 8.39 4.87 18.67
CA GLY A 161 8.37 5.05 20.13
C GLY A 161 7.17 4.42 20.84
N MET A 162 6.40 3.57 20.16
CA MET A 162 5.26 2.84 20.72
C MET A 162 5.66 1.44 21.20
N ASP A 163 4.81 0.82 22.02
CA ASP A 163 5.02 -0.55 22.47
C ASP A 163 4.80 -1.53 21.30
N PRO A 164 5.80 -2.33 20.87
CA PRO A 164 5.62 -3.33 19.81
C PRO A 164 4.58 -4.39 20.17
N ALA A 165 4.31 -4.63 21.45
CA ALA A 165 3.29 -5.57 21.90
C ALA A 165 1.85 -5.05 21.69
N SER A 166 1.68 -3.75 21.40
CA SER A 166 0.39 -3.16 21.00
C SER A 166 -0.02 -3.49 19.55
N ALA A 167 0.80 -4.25 18.81
CA ALA A 167 0.43 -4.73 17.48
C ALA A 167 -0.75 -5.69 17.56
N ASP A 168 -1.95 -5.14 17.39
CA ASP A 168 -3.17 -5.94 17.36
C ASP A 168 -3.14 -6.96 16.22
N THR A 169 -3.55 -8.19 16.53
CA THR A 169 -3.68 -9.29 15.54
C THR A 169 -4.87 -9.12 14.59
N VAL A 170 -5.75 -8.17 14.89
CA VAL A 170 -6.93 -7.83 14.10
C VAL A 170 -7.04 -6.31 14.04
N GLU A 171 -7.16 -5.78 12.83
CA GLU A 171 -7.33 -4.36 12.58
C GLU A 171 -8.79 -4.09 12.20
N THR A 172 -9.33 -2.94 12.63
CA THR A 172 -10.71 -2.54 12.32
C THR A 172 -10.70 -1.37 11.34
N LEU A 173 -11.44 -1.54 10.25
CA LEU A 173 -11.66 -0.53 9.24
C LEU A 173 -13.16 -0.27 9.10
N PHE A 174 -13.54 0.90 8.61
CA PHE A 174 -14.94 1.28 8.43
C PHE A 174 -15.19 1.61 6.96
N ARG A 175 -16.01 0.78 6.31
CA ARG A 175 -16.36 0.96 4.90
C ARG A 175 -17.46 2.00 4.76
N CYS A 176 -17.36 2.82 3.73
CA CYS A 176 -18.35 3.84 3.43
C CYS A 176 -19.09 3.52 2.12
N GLY A 177 -20.41 3.32 2.20
CA GLY A 177 -21.23 3.00 1.03
C GLY A 177 -21.16 1.53 0.60
N ARG A 178 -21.59 1.24 -0.64
CA ARG A 178 -21.48 -0.10 -1.24
C ARG A 178 -20.21 -0.15 -2.08
N SER A 179 -19.14 -0.67 -1.51
CA SER A 179 -17.85 -0.82 -2.21
C SER A 179 -18.00 -1.71 -3.44
N ALA A 180 -17.38 -1.32 -4.55
CA ALA A 180 -17.36 -2.10 -5.77
C ALA A 180 -16.21 -3.14 -5.71
N GLY A 181 -16.37 -4.16 -4.86
CA GLY A 181 -15.63 -5.44 -4.94
C GLY A 181 -14.13 -5.45 -4.61
N LEU A 182 -13.41 -4.33 -4.61
CA LEU A 182 -11.95 -4.30 -4.35
C LEU A 182 -11.59 -4.46 -2.87
N LEU A 183 -12.51 -4.10 -1.98
CA LEU A 183 -12.37 -4.23 -0.53
C LEU A 183 -12.71 -5.64 -0.01
N ASP A 184 -13.43 -6.44 -0.79
CA ASP A 184 -14.18 -7.60 -0.28
C ASP A 184 -13.43 -8.94 -0.24
N ALA A 185 -12.21 -9.03 -0.79
CA ALA A 185 -11.47 -10.31 -0.73
C ALA A 185 -10.95 -10.64 0.69
N ASP A 186 -10.56 -9.62 1.46
CA ASP A 186 -9.82 -9.82 2.71
C ASP A 186 -10.45 -9.14 3.95
N LEU A 187 -11.46 -8.28 3.76
CA LEU A 187 -12.16 -7.60 4.85
C LEU A 187 -13.42 -8.36 5.26
N VAL A 188 -13.47 -8.80 6.51
CA VAL A 188 -14.62 -9.54 7.06
C VAL A 188 -15.60 -8.56 7.70
N PRO A 189 -16.85 -8.45 7.24
CA PRO A 189 -17.85 -7.60 7.88
C PRO A 189 -18.04 -7.98 9.35
N VAL A 190 -18.18 -6.99 10.23
CA VAL A 190 -18.60 -7.22 11.62
C VAL A 190 -20.11 -7.05 11.68
N CYS A 191 -20.81 -8.13 12.03
CA CYS A 191 -22.26 -8.12 12.29
C CYS A 191 -22.59 -7.55 13.66
#